data_AF-A0A3P7FBB5-F1
#
_entry.id   AF-A0A3P7FBB5-F1
#
_cell.length_a   1.000
_cell.length_b   1.000
_cell.length_c   1.000
_cell.angle_alpha   90.00
_cell.angle_beta   90.00
_cell.angle_gamma   90.00
#
_symmetry.space_group_name_H-M   'P 1'
#
loop_
_entity.id
_entity.type
_entity.pdbx_description
1 polymer ?
#
loop_
_entity_poly.entity_id
_entity_poly.type
_entity_poly.pdbx_seq_one_letter_code
_entity_poly.pdbx_strand_id
1 'polypeptide(L)'
;VTDTRSHTLYQRERFTETSGKFAFTADEYDIFEICFSTHLPPNVRGGNREVYLEMKRGVEAKNYDAVAEAEQLKPLEVELRRLEDLSDSIVQDFAYMRQREEEMRSTNESTNSRVLYLSIFSMLCLLSLAIWQVLYLRRYFKAKKLID
;
A
#
# COMPACT_ATOMS: atom_id res chain seq x y z
N VAL A 1 -7.53 19.79 -7.50
CA VAL A 1 -6.83 18.49 -7.45
C VAL A 1 -5.36 18.75 -7.52
N THR A 2 -4.64 18.37 -6.48
CA THR A 2 -3.22 18.60 -6.32
C THR A 2 -2.51 17.29 -6.01
N ASP A 3 -1.25 17.22 -6.42
CA ASP A 3 -0.36 16.11 -6.14
C ASP A 3 0.54 16.39 -4.92
N THR A 4 1.27 15.40 -4.39
CA THR A 4 2.19 15.59 -3.24
C THR A 4 3.28 16.62 -3.53
N ARG A 5 3.65 16.75 -4.81
CA ARG A 5 4.59 17.75 -5.32
C ARG A 5 3.98 19.15 -5.46
N SER A 6 2.75 19.36 -4.97
CA SER A 6 1.96 20.59 -5.09
C SER A 6 1.64 21.00 -6.54
N HIS A 7 1.77 20.08 -7.50
CA HIS A 7 1.35 20.32 -8.87
C HIS A 7 -0.18 20.31 -8.95
N THR A 8 -0.74 21.33 -9.60
CA THR A 8 -2.19 21.45 -9.78
C THR A 8 -2.61 20.74 -11.06
N LEU A 9 -3.29 19.60 -10.91
CA LEU A 9 -3.78 18.80 -12.04
C LEU A 9 -5.12 19.30 -12.57
N TYR A 10 -5.95 19.83 -11.66
CA TYR A 10 -7.25 20.37 -12.01
C TYR A 10 -7.68 21.46 -11.03
N GLN A 11 -8.07 22.61 -11.55
CA GLN A 11 -8.62 23.71 -10.78
C GLN A 11 -9.80 24.32 -11.53
N ARG A 12 -10.92 24.50 -10.82
CA ARG A 12 -12.12 25.14 -11.35
C ARG A 12 -12.62 26.16 -10.33
N GLU A 13 -12.70 27.42 -10.75
CA GLU A 13 -13.21 28.52 -9.92
C GLU A 13 -14.63 28.90 -10.34
N ARG A 14 -15.39 29.50 -9.40
CA ARG A 14 -16.74 30.02 -9.62
C ARG A 14 -17.67 29.01 -10.31
N PHE A 15 -17.75 27.82 -9.72
CA PHE A 15 -18.68 26.80 -10.16
C PHE A 15 -20.13 27.22 -9.89
N THR A 16 -20.86 27.62 -10.93
CA THR A 16 -22.28 28.00 -10.86
C THR A 16 -23.22 26.81 -10.98
N GLU A 17 -22.77 25.74 -11.62
CA GLU A 17 -23.49 24.48 -11.73
C GLU A 17 -23.49 23.76 -10.37
N THR A 18 -24.48 22.90 -10.11
CA THR A 18 -24.53 22.08 -8.88
C THR A 18 -23.87 20.71 -9.07
N SER A 19 -23.60 20.31 -10.31
CA SER A 19 -23.08 19.00 -10.68
C SER A 19 -22.03 19.14 -11.78
N GLY A 20 -20.90 18.46 -11.63
CA GLY A 20 -19.80 18.54 -12.60
C GLY A 20 -19.02 17.23 -12.64
N LYS A 21 -18.30 17.02 -13.73
CA LYS A 21 -17.36 15.91 -13.90
C LYS A 21 -16.02 16.48 -14.29
N PHE A 22 -14.96 15.85 -13.81
CA PHE A 22 -13.59 16.14 -14.20
C PHE A 22 -12.81 14.83 -14.27
N ALA A 23 -11.78 14.81 -15.08
CA ALA A 23 -10.86 13.70 -15.21
C ALA A 23 -9.44 14.25 -15.28
N PHE A 24 -8.49 13.48 -14.79
CA PHE A 24 -7.07 13.75 -14.89
C PHE A 24 -6.33 12.41 -14.99
N THR A 25 -5.14 12.42 -15.55
CA THR A 25 -4.25 11.27 -15.63
C THR A 25 -3.14 11.40 -14.58
N ALA A 26 -2.70 10.27 -14.04
CA ALA A 26 -1.58 10.19 -13.13
C ALA A 26 -0.44 9.46 -13.83
N ASP A 27 0.68 10.16 -14.04
CA ASP A 27 1.87 9.58 -14.70
C ASP A 27 2.68 8.71 -13.72
N GLU A 28 2.61 9.04 -12.43
CA GLU A 28 3.32 8.35 -11.35
C GLU A 28 2.33 7.93 -10.25
N TYR A 29 2.71 6.91 -9.49
CA TYR A 29 1.96 6.50 -8.29
C TYR A 29 2.18 7.54 -7.19
N ASP A 30 1.17 8.38 -6.96
CA ASP A 30 1.24 9.41 -5.94
C ASP A 30 -0.10 9.63 -5.20
N ILE A 31 -0.08 10.43 -4.15
CA ILE A 31 -1.23 10.80 -3.33
C ILE A 31 -1.85 12.09 -3.89
N PHE A 32 -3.05 11.97 -4.45
CA PHE A 32 -3.82 13.09 -4.96
C PHE A 32 -4.81 13.63 -3.93
N GLU A 33 -4.86 14.94 -3.78
CA GLU A 33 -5.79 15.65 -2.91
C GLU A 33 -6.89 16.35 -3.73
N ILE A 34 -8.15 16.08 -3.39
CA ILE A 34 -9.33 16.69 -4.04
C ILE A 34 -10.02 17.60 -3.03
N CYS A 35 -9.88 18.91 -3.21
CA CYS A 35 -10.43 19.93 -2.32
C CYS A 35 -11.65 20.61 -2.92
N PHE A 36 -12.69 20.83 -2.09
CA PHE A 36 -13.84 21.67 -2.41
C PHE A 36 -13.88 22.85 -1.44
N SER A 37 -13.74 24.08 -1.95
CA SER A 37 -13.87 25.31 -1.17
C SER A 37 -15.13 26.06 -1.56
N THR A 38 -15.90 26.52 -0.57
CA THR A 38 -17.04 27.41 -0.80
C THR A 38 -16.63 28.83 -0.39
N HIS A 39 -16.70 29.76 -1.34
CA HIS A 39 -16.49 31.18 -1.07
C HIS A 39 -17.85 31.86 -0.91
N LEU A 40 -18.19 32.28 0.30
CA LEU A 40 -19.38 33.08 0.57
C LEU A 40 -19.05 34.57 0.71
N PRO A 41 -19.94 35.47 0.28
CA PRO A 41 -19.82 36.89 0.59
C PRO A 41 -19.84 37.10 2.12
N PRO A 42 -19.10 38.09 2.65
CA PRO A 42 -19.00 38.31 4.09
C PRO A 42 -20.34 38.58 4.80
N ASN A 43 -21.37 39.03 4.05
CA ASN A 43 -22.70 39.34 4.59
C ASN A 43 -23.70 38.16 4.56
N VAL A 44 -23.27 36.97 4.17
CA VAL A 44 -24.13 35.78 4.08
C VAL A 44 -23.68 34.75 5.11
N ARG A 45 -24.56 34.37 6.04
CA ARG A 45 -24.32 33.22 6.93
C ARG A 45 -24.23 31.96 6.06
N GLY A 46 -23.06 31.33 6.04
CA GLY A 46 -22.86 30.05 5.35
C GLY A 46 -23.71 28.96 5.95
N GLY A 47 -24.57 28.35 5.13
CA GLY A 47 -25.18 27.07 5.45
C GLY A 47 -24.21 25.92 5.14
N ASN A 48 -24.38 24.80 5.84
CA ASN A 48 -23.68 23.57 5.51
C ASN A 48 -24.02 23.16 4.06
N ARG A 49 -23.01 22.82 3.27
CA ARG A 49 -23.18 22.26 1.93
C ARG A 49 -22.75 20.80 1.95
N GLU A 50 -23.57 19.96 1.37
CA GLU A 50 -23.26 18.55 1.16
C GLU A 50 -22.69 18.37 -0.25
N VAL A 51 -21.59 17.63 -0.36
CA VAL A 51 -20.92 17.33 -1.62
C VAL A 51 -20.86 15.82 -1.77
N TYR A 52 -21.49 15.31 -2.83
CA TYR A 52 -21.38 13.91 -3.21
C TYR A 52 -20.28 13.77 -4.28
N LEU A 53 -19.26 12.96 -3.98
CA LEU A 53 -18.14 12.69 -4.86
C LEU A 53 -18.08 11.20 -5.19
N GLU A 54 -18.34 10.86 -6.45
CA GLU A 54 -18.08 9.52 -7.00
C GLU A 54 -16.74 9.55 -7.73
N MET A 55 -15.79 8.73 -7.28
CA MET A 55 -14.48 8.59 -7.90
C MET A 55 -14.35 7.26 -8.61
N LYS A 56 -13.89 7.29 -9.87
CA LYS A 56 -13.54 6.10 -10.64
C LYS A 56 -12.04 6.12 -10.94
N ARG A 57 -11.41 4.95 -10.97
CA ARG A 57 -9.96 4.79 -11.22
C ARG A 57 -9.72 3.69 -12.25
N GLY A 58 -8.63 3.83 -13.00
CA GLY A 58 -8.15 2.79 -13.90
C GLY A 58 -9.17 2.46 -14.98
N VAL A 59 -9.44 1.18 -15.16
CA VAL A 59 -10.37 0.66 -16.18
C VAL A 59 -11.77 1.26 -16.06
N GLU A 60 -12.26 1.50 -14.84
CA GLU A 60 -13.59 2.08 -14.62
C GLU A 60 -13.71 3.55 -15.01
N ALA A 61 -12.58 4.28 -15.06
CA ALA A 61 -12.55 5.69 -15.47
C ALA A 61 -12.44 5.85 -16.99
N LYS A 62 -12.17 4.76 -17.73
CA LYS A 62 -12.02 4.77 -19.19
C LYS A 62 -13.36 5.06 -19.86
N ASN A 63 -13.36 5.96 -20.84
CA ASN A 63 -14.55 6.28 -21.62
C ASN A 63 -14.76 5.23 -22.72
N TYR A 64 -15.55 4.20 -22.42
CA TYR A 64 -15.87 3.15 -23.37
C TYR A 64 -16.70 3.62 -24.56
N ASP A 65 -17.47 4.70 -24.42
CA ASP A 65 -18.25 5.25 -25.54
C ASP A 65 -17.31 5.79 -26.63
N ALA A 66 -16.23 6.48 -26.23
CA ALA A 66 -15.21 6.96 -27.16
C ALA A 66 -14.44 5.82 -27.83
N VAL A 67 -14.19 4.72 -27.10
CA VAL A 67 -13.56 3.51 -27.66
C VAL A 67 -14.51 2.83 -28.64
N ALA A 68 -15.80 2.74 -28.30
CA ALA A 68 -16.83 2.16 -29.15
C ALA A 68 -16.94 2.88 -30.49
N GLU A 69 -16.93 4.21 -30.48
CA GLU A 69 -16.98 5.04 -31.69
C GLU A 69 -15.70 4.89 -32.54
N ALA A 70 -14.53 4.86 -31.90
CA ALA A 70 -13.24 4.73 -32.59
C ALA A 70 -13.04 3.36 -33.24
N GLU A 71 -13.44 2.30 -32.56
CA GLU A 71 -13.30 0.90 -33.03
C GLU A 71 -14.54 0.37 -33.75
N GLN A 72 -15.60 1.18 -33.90
CA GLN A 72 -16.90 0.82 -34.49
C GLN A 72 -17.53 -0.45 -33.88
N LEU A 73 -17.43 -0.56 -32.55
CA LEU A 73 -17.88 -1.74 -31.81
C LEU A 73 -19.41 -1.75 -31.68
N LYS A 74 -20.01 -2.92 -31.82
CA LYS A 74 -21.42 -3.12 -31.47
C LYS A 74 -21.62 -2.98 -29.95
N PRO A 75 -22.82 -2.64 -29.45
CA PRO A 75 -23.06 -2.50 -28.01
C PRO A 75 -22.64 -3.71 -27.17
N LEU A 76 -22.76 -4.93 -27.72
CA LEU A 76 -22.30 -6.15 -27.06
C LEU A 76 -20.76 -6.27 -27.03
N GLU A 77 -20.08 -5.84 -28.09
CA GLU A 77 -18.62 -5.87 -28.20
C GLU A 77 -17.97 -4.86 -27.23
N VAL A 78 -18.62 -3.71 -27.00
CA VAL A 78 -18.18 -2.72 -25.99
C VAL A 78 -18.19 -3.31 -24.59
N GLU A 79 -19.26 -4.02 -24.22
CA GLU A 79 -19.35 -4.64 -22.90
C GLU A 79 -18.32 -5.76 -22.73
N LEU A 80 -18.09 -6.56 -23.78
CA LEU A 80 -17.01 -7.55 -23.80
C LEU A 80 -15.63 -6.90 -23.63
N ARG A 81 -15.37 -5.78 -24.33
CA ARG A 81 -14.11 -5.03 -24.21
C ARG A 81 -13.89 -4.49 -22.81
N ARG A 82 -14.95 -4.02 -22.16
CA ARG A 82 -14.92 -3.57 -20.76
C ARG A 82 -14.58 -4.70 -19.80
N LEU A 83 -15.19 -5.87 -19.98
CA LEU A 83 -14.90 -7.05 -19.15
C LEU A 83 -13.49 -7.59 -19.38
N GLU A 84 -12.99 -7.56 -20.62
CA GLU A 84 -11.63 -7.91 -20.97
C GLU A 84 -10.61 -7.00 -20.27
N ASP A 85 -10.74 -5.68 -20.42
CA ASP A 85 -9.85 -4.71 -19.77
C ASP A 85 -9.88 -4.88 -18.24
N LEU A 86 -11.06 -5.15 -17.65
CA LEU A 86 -11.20 -5.38 -16.22
C LEU A 86 -10.48 -6.67 -15.79
N SER A 87 -10.67 -7.76 -16.54
CA SER A 87 -9.98 -9.03 -16.31
C SER A 87 -8.45 -8.85 -16.39
N ASP A 88 -7.96 -8.15 -17.40
CA ASP A 88 -6.53 -7.89 -17.58
C ASP A 88 -5.95 -7.08 -16.41
N SER A 89 -6.67 -6.06 -15.93
CA SER A 89 -6.25 -5.29 -14.76
C SER A 89 -6.15 -6.16 -13.49
N ILE A 90 -7.12 -7.06 -13.28
CA ILE A 90 -7.12 -7.99 -12.14
C ILE A 90 -5.94 -8.96 -12.23
N VAL A 91 -5.64 -9.49 -13.42
CA VAL A 91 -4.51 -10.40 -13.63
C VAL A 91 -3.18 -9.70 -13.37
N GLN A 92 -3.03 -8.45 -13.81
CA GLN A 92 -1.84 -7.65 -13.54
C GLN A 92 -1.67 -7.37 -12.04
N ASP A 93 -2.76 -7.01 -11.35
CA ASP A 93 -2.76 -6.81 -9.90
C ASP A 93 -2.39 -8.09 -9.14
N PHE A 94 -2.92 -9.25 -9.55
CA PHE A 94 -2.54 -10.54 -8.97
C PHE A 94 -1.07 -10.88 -9.22
N ALA A 95 -0.55 -10.63 -10.42
CA ALA A 95 0.87 -10.86 -10.72
C ALA A 95 1.77 -9.98 -9.84
N TYR A 96 1.41 -8.70 -9.67
CA TYR A 96 2.11 -7.79 -8.78
C TYR A 96 2.05 -8.25 -7.31
N MET A 97 0.87 -8.64 -6.82
CA MET A 97 0.71 -9.14 -5.46
C MET A 97 1.52 -10.41 -5.21
N ARG A 98 1.54 -11.34 -6.18
CA ARG A 98 2.34 -12.56 -6.11
C ARG A 98 3.83 -12.27 -6.05
N GLN A 99 4.33 -11.35 -6.88
CA GLN A 99 5.74 -10.97 -6.83
C GLN A 99 6.11 -10.42 -5.44
N ARG A 100 5.27 -9.56 -4.86
CA ARG A 100 5.49 -9.04 -3.50
C ARG A 100 5.43 -10.14 -2.44
N GLU A 101 4.52 -11.10 -2.57
CA GLU A 101 4.46 -12.26 -1.68
C GLU A 101 5.77 -13.06 -1.73
N GLU A 102 6.28 -13.34 -2.93
CA GLU A 102 7.54 -14.08 -3.14
C GLU A 102 8.74 -13.34 -2.51
N GLU A 103 8.83 -12.03 -2.68
CA GLU A 103 9.84 -11.18 -2.05
C GLU A 103 9.72 -11.17 -0.51
N MET A 104 8.50 -11.03 0.02
CA MET A 104 8.24 -11.09 1.45
C MET A 104 8.56 -12.47 2.03
N ARG A 105 8.24 -13.54 1.30
CA ARG A 105 8.53 -14.92 1.69
C ARG A 105 10.02 -15.17 1.78
N SER A 106 10.79 -14.75 0.77
CA SER A 106 12.26 -14.83 0.77
C SER A 106 12.88 -14.05 1.94
N THR A 107 12.37 -12.84 2.18
CA THR A 107 12.80 -12.02 3.33
C THR A 107 12.51 -12.72 4.67
N ASN A 108 11.33 -13.32 4.80
CA ASN A 108 10.95 -14.04 6.01
C ASN A 108 11.80 -15.32 6.22
N GLU A 109 12.08 -16.08 5.16
CA GLU A 109 12.93 -17.28 5.23
C GLU A 109 14.39 -16.94 5.62
N SER A 110 14.97 -15.91 5.00
CA SER A 110 16.30 -15.43 5.34
C SER A 110 16.39 -14.88 6.78
N THR A 111 15.33 -14.22 7.26
CA THR A 111 15.24 -13.73 8.64
C THR A 111 15.12 -14.89 9.61
N ASN A 112 14.24 -15.85 9.33
CA ASN A 112 14.03 -17.02 10.18
C ASN A 112 15.31 -17.86 10.32
N SER A 113 16.02 -18.12 9.23
CA SER A 113 17.30 -18.85 9.28
C SER A 113 18.37 -18.11 10.10
N ARG A 114 18.52 -16.80 9.92
CA ARG A 114 19.45 -15.97 10.73
C ARG A 114 19.10 -16.01 12.22
N VAL A 115 17.81 -15.86 12.54
CA VAL A 115 17.31 -15.92 13.92
C VAL A 115 17.53 -17.30 14.53
N LEU A 116 17.30 -18.38 13.77
CA LEU A 116 17.57 -19.75 14.19
C LEU A 116 19.06 -19.94 14.54
N TYR A 117 19.98 -19.53 13.67
CA TYR A 117 21.43 -19.65 13.94
C TYR A 117 21.86 -18.84 15.16
N LEU A 118 21.36 -17.61 15.32
CA LEU A 118 21.61 -16.79 16.50
C LEU A 118 21.07 -17.45 17.78
N SER A 119 19.88 -18.07 17.71
CA SER A 119 19.28 -18.80 18.82
C SER A 119 20.11 -20.03 19.22
N ILE A 120 20.56 -20.83 18.25
CA ILE A 120 21.43 -21.99 18.49
C ILE A 120 22.76 -21.55 19.12
N PHE A 121 23.39 -20.52 18.55
CA PHE A 121 24.64 -19.96 19.08
C PHE A 121 24.46 -19.47 20.53
N SER A 122 23.38 -18.74 20.79
CA SER A 122 23.04 -18.26 22.14
C SER A 122 22.88 -19.42 23.13
N MET A 123 22.17 -20.49 22.76
CA MET A 123 22.02 -21.67 23.61
C MET A 123 23.36 -22.36 23.90
N LEU A 124 24.23 -22.52 22.91
CA LEU A 124 25.56 -23.11 23.10
C LEU A 124 26.43 -22.26 24.05
N CYS A 125 26.38 -20.93 23.92
CA CYS A 125 27.06 -20.02 24.84
C CYS A 125 26.54 -20.16 26.28
N LEU A 126 25.22 -20.22 26.47
CA LEU A 126 24.61 -20.40 27.80
C LEU A 126 25.00 -21.74 28.44
N LEU A 127 24.98 -22.84 27.67
CA LEU A 127 25.42 -24.15 28.17
C LEU A 127 26.91 -24.16 28.53
N SER A 128 27.75 -23.54 27.71
CA SER A 128 29.20 -23.42 27.99
C SER A 128 29.47 -22.63 29.27
N LEU A 129 28.76 -21.51 29.46
CA LEU A 129 28.84 -20.70 30.67
C LEU A 129 28.33 -21.47 31.90
N ALA A 130 27.23 -22.22 31.78
CA ALA A 130 26.70 -23.03 32.89
C ALA A 130 27.68 -24.14 33.32
N ILE A 131 28.27 -24.87 32.37
CA ILE A 131 29.29 -25.88 32.65
C ILE A 131 30.53 -25.25 33.30
N TRP A 132 30.99 -24.11 32.76
CA TRP A 132 32.10 -23.37 33.33
C TRP A 132 31.82 -22.94 34.77
N GLN A 133 30.63 -22.40 35.04
CA GLN A 133 30.19 -22.01 36.39
C GLN A 133 30.20 -23.20 37.36
N VAL A 134 29.68 -24.37 36.97
CA VAL A 134 29.70 -25.58 37.81
C VAL A 134 31.12 -26.05 38.09
N LEU A 135 32.00 -26.06 37.09
CA LEU A 135 33.41 -26.44 37.26
C LEU A 135 34.17 -25.45 38.14
N TYR A 136 33.93 -24.15 37.97
CA TYR A 136 34.51 -23.10 38.81
C TYR A 136 34.09 -23.28 40.28
N LEU A 137 32.78 -23.46 40.54
CA LEU A 137 32.26 -23.68 41.89
C LEU A 137 32.81 -24.98 42.51
N ARG A 138 32.89 -26.08 41.73
CA ARG A 138 33.51 -27.32 42.20
C ARG A 138 34.99 -27.14 42.57
N ARG A 139 35.77 -26.43 41.75
CA ARG A 139 37.18 -26.11 42.04
C ARG A 139 37.31 -25.22 43.28
N TYR A 140 36.42 -24.24 43.43
CA TYR A 140 36.39 -23.33 44.58
C TYR A 140 36.12 -24.09 45.89
N PHE A 141 35.12 -24.99 45.92
CA PHE A 141 34.82 -25.79 47.11
C PHE A 141 35.92 -26.80 47.46
N LYS A 142 36.55 -27.43 46.47
CA LYS A 142 37.72 -28.30 46.69
C LYS A 142 38.90 -27.54 47.28
N ALA A 143 39.21 -26.34 46.76
CA ALA A 143 40.29 -25.51 47.27
C ALA A 143 40.06 -25.06 48.73
N LYS A 144 38.80 -24.86 49.13
CA LYS A 144 38.45 -24.51 50.51
C LYS A 144 38.26 -25.69 51.46
N LYS A 145 38.45 -26.94 51.00
CA LYS A 145 38.22 -28.18 51.78
C LYS A 145 36.79 -28.33 52.33
N LEU A 146 35.78 -27.81 51.63
CA LEU A 146 34.38 -28.00 52.04
C LEU A 146 33.78 -29.33 51.54
N ILE A 147 34.40 -29.97 50.54
CA ILE A 147 33.93 -31.20 49.90
C ILE A 147 35.17 -31.97 49.41
N ASP A 148 35.27 -33.28 49.71
CA ASP A 148 36.38 -34.17 49.29
C ASP A 148 36.51 -34.31 47.74
#